data_AF-A0A0J7JW49-F1
#
_entry.id   AF-A0A0J7JW49-F1
#
_cell.length_a   1.000
_cell.length_b   1.000
_cell.length_c   1.000
_cell.angle_alpha   90.00
_cell.angle_beta   90.00
_cell.angle_gamma   90.00
#
_symmetry.space_group_name_H-M   'P 1'
#
loop_
_entity.id
_entity.type
_entity.pdbx_description
1 polymer ?
#
loop_
_entity_poly.entity_id
_entity_poly.type
_entity_poly.pdbx_seq_one_letter_code
_entity_poly.pdbx_strand_id
1 'polypeptide(L)'
;MSDGRYAACNLDRNGLRPARYVITKDKLITCASEVGIWDYQPDEVVEKGRVGPGELMVIDTRSGRILHSAETDNDLKSRHPYKEWMEKNVKRLVPFEDLPDDQVGSRELDDAQLETYQKQFGYSSEELDQVIRVLGEIGQEATGSMGDDTPFAVLSSRPRIVYDYFRQQFAQVTNPPIDPLREAHVMSLATSIGREMNVFCEAEGQAHRLSFKSPILLYSDFKQLTTLEGEYYRAETLDLTFDPQQQDLEQTIRALCDEAERKVREGAVLLVLSDRAIAPGRLPVPAPMAVGAVQTRLVEKSLRCDANLIVEPASARDPHHFAVLLGFGATAIYPYLAYETLAKLVDSQAIDKKYR
;
A
#
# COMPACT_ATOMS: atom_id res chain seq x y z
N MET A 1 5.87 11.07 -26.89
CA MET A 1 4.77 11.98 -26.51
C MET A 1 5.01 13.33 -27.17
N SER A 2 3.97 14.09 -27.55
CA SER A 2 4.15 15.46 -28.04
C SER A 2 2.90 16.30 -27.81
N ASP A 3 3.08 17.59 -27.51
CA ASP A 3 2.01 18.60 -27.39
C ASP A 3 2.03 19.62 -28.55
N GLY A 4 2.80 19.34 -29.61
CA GLY A 4 3.01 20.22 -30.75
C GLY A 4 4.17 21.21 -30.62
N ARG A 5 4.63 21.52 -29.40
CA ARG A 5 5.88 22.29 -29.16
C ARG A 5 7.01 21.38 -28.69
N TYR A 6 6.73 20.56 -27.70
CA TYR A 6 7.66 19.62 -27.13
C TYR A 6 7.42 18.24 -27.71
N ALA A 7 8.51 17.55 -28.05
CA ALA A 7 8.50 16.12 -28.34
C ALA A 7 9.35 15.42 -27.28
N ALA A 8 8.77 14.45 -26.59
CA ALA A 8 9.40 13.79 -25.45
C ALA A 8 9.47 12.26 -25.62
N CYS A 9 10.61 11.71 -25.21
CA CYS A 9 10.83 10.28 -25.04
C CYS A 9 11.24 10.04 -23.57
N ASN A 10 10.49 9.19 -22.88
CA ASN A 10 10.75 8.79 -21.51
C ASN A 10 10.76 7.28 -21.40
N LEU A 11 11.45 6.77 -20.38
CA LEU A 11 11.31 5.38 -19.98
C LEU A 11 10.62 5.24 -18.62
N ASP A 12 10.09 4.05 -18.37
CA ASP A 12 9.63 3.68 -17.05
C ASP A 12 10.79 3.67 -16.05
N ARG A 13 10.46 3.64 -14.77
CA ARG A 13 11.41 3.70 -13.66
C ARG A 13 12.53 2.64 -13.71
N ASN A 14 12.28 1.48 -14.33
CA ASN A 14 13.24 0.38 -14.43
C ASN A 14 13.86 0.29 -15.83
N GLY A 15 13.38 1.09 -16.79
CA GLY A 15 13.87 1.09 -18.16
C GLY A 15 13.68 -0.26 -18.85
N LEU A 16 12.50 -0.87 -18.69
CA LEU A 16 12.19 -2.22 -19.19
C LEU A 16 12.10 -2.29 -20.72
N ARG A 17 12.02 -1.14 -21.40
CA ARG A 17 12.01 -1.04 -22.87
C ARG A 17 13.21 -0.24 -23.36
N PRO A 18 13.88 -0.66 -24.44
CA PRO A 18 15.00 0.11 -24.98
C PRO A 18 14.50 1.39 -25.66
N ALA A 19 15.26 2.47 -25.49
CA ALA A 19 15.15 3.69 -26.29
C ALA A 19 16.55 4.21 -26.61
N ARG A 20 16.86 4.32 -27.90
CA ARG A 20 18.14 4.75 -28.46
C ARG A 20 17.91 5.95 -29.34
N TYR A 21 18.85 6.89 -29.34
CA TYR A 21 18.78 8.04 -30.22
C TYR A 21 20.09 8.30 -30.95
N VAL A 22 19.97 8.89 -32.14
CA VAL A 22 21.07 9.34 -32.99
C VAL A 22 20.81 10.77 -33.43
N ILE A 23 21.81 11.63 -33.30
CA ILE A 23 21.77 13.03 -33.75
C ILE A 23 22.77 13.20 -34.89
N THR A 24 22.31 13.76 -36.02
CA THR A 24 23.16 14.02 -37.19
C THR A 24 23.58 15.49 -37.28
N LYS A 25 24.57 15.78 -38.15
CA LYS A 25 25.09 17.14 -38.40
C LYS A 25 24.01 18.10 -38.90
N ASP A 26 23.01 17.59 -39.61
CA ASP A 26 21.86 18.37 -40.10
C ASP A 26 20.80 18.64 -39.01
N LYS A 27 21.12 18.34 -37.75
CA LYS A 27 20.25 18.52 -36.57
C LYS A 27 18.97 17.68 -36.63
N LEU A 28 19.00 16.56 -37.34
CA LEU A 28 17.95 15.55 -37.25
C LEU A 28 18.24 14.64 -36.07
N ILE A 29 17.20 14.37 -35.29
CA ILE A 29 17.23 13.38 -34.22
C ILE A 29 16.31 12.22 -34.59
N THR A 30 16.87 11.02 -34.54
CA THR A 30 16.10 9.78 -34.69
C THR A 30 16.10 9.05 -33.36
N CYS A 31 14.92 8.79 -32.79
CA CYS A 31 14.75 8.10 -31.52
C CYS A 31 13.85 6.88 -31.71
N ALA A 32 14.33 5.70 -31.36
CA ALA A 32 13.61 4.44 -31.57
C ALA A 32 14.04 3.35 -30.57
N SER A 33 13.36 2.22 -30.59
CA SER A 33 13.69 1.08 -29.74
C SER A 33 15.03 0.43 -30.09
N GLU A 34 15.51 0.64 -31.33
CA GLU A 34 16.73 0.04 -31.85
C GLU A 34 17.57 1.07 -32.60
N VAL A 35 18.86 0.77 -32.79
CA VAL A 35 19.76 1.56 -33.64
C VAL A 35 19.76 1.02 -35.07
N GLY A 36 20.03 1.88 -36.05
CA GLY A 36 20.10 1.47 -37.47
C GLY A 36 18.75 1.42 -38.18
N ILE A 37 17.71 2.01 -37.62
CA ILE A 37 16.39 2.11 -38.25
C ILE A 37 16.33 3.08 -39.44
N TRP A 38 17.33 3.94 -39.58
CA TRP A 38 17.45 4.91 -40.66
C TRP A 38 18.89 4.88 -41.20
N ASP A 39 19.02 5.14 -42.49
CA ASP A 39 20.26 5.01 -43.24
C ASP A 39 21.06 6.31 -43.20
N TYR A 40 21.79 6.54 -42.10
CA TYR A 40 22.75 7.64 -41.95
C TYR A 40 24.17 7.13 -42.24
N GLN A 41 24.99 7.95 -42.91
CA GLN A 41 26.41 7.64 -43.05
C GLN A 41 27.15 7.87 -41.72
N PRO A 42 28.19 7.08 -41.39
CA PRO A 42 28.91 7.21 -40.12
C PRO A 42 29.50 8.61 -39.88
N ASP A 43 29.88 9.32 -40.93
CA ASP A 43 30.43 10.67 -40.87
C ASP A 43 29.37 11.76 -40.67
N GLU A 44 28.08 11.45 -40.84
CA GLU A 44 26.96 12.37 -40.57
C GLU A 44 26.57 12.39 -39.08
N VAL A 45 26.96 11.37 -38.31
CA VAL A 45 26.55 11.23 -36.91
C VAL A 45 27.40 12.09 -35.98
N VAL A 46 26.72 12.92 -35.19
CA VAL A 46 27.33 13.77 -34.15
C VAL A 46 27.30 13.04 -32.81
N GLU A 47 26.17 12.44 -32.45
CA GLU A 47 25.97 11.81 -31.15
C GLU A 47 25.12 10.54 -31.29
N LYS A 48 25.44 9.52 -30.48
CA LYS A 48 24.60 8.35 -30.26
C LYS A 48 24.41 8.18 -28.76
N GLY A 49 23.17 8.01 -28.34
CA GLY A 49 22.84 7.86 -26.92
C GLY A 49 21.70 6.89 -26.66
N ARG A 50 21.28 6.83 -25.41
CA ARG A 50 20.12 6.07 -24.94
C ARG A 50 19.39 6.86 -23.88
N VAL A 51 18.08 6.64 -23.76
CA VAL A 51 17.30 7.10 -22.61
C VAL A 51 17.31 5.98 -21.58
N GLY A 52 17.83 6.27 -20.39
CA GLY A 52 17.96 5.33 -19.28
C GLY A 52 16.69 5.16 -18.44
N PRO A 53 16.71 4.27 -17.44
CA PRO A 53 15.61 4.08 -16.49
C PRO A 53 15.18 5.39 -15.82
N GLY A 54 13.90 5.73 -15.91
CA GLY A 54 13.32 6.96 -15.34
C GLY A 54 13.80 8.27 -15.98
N GLU A 55 14.59 8.20 -17.07
CA GLU A 55 15.07 9.40 -17.76
C GLU A 55 14.03 9.95 -18.73
N LEU A 56 14.15 11.26 -19.00
CA LEU A 56 13.31 12.02 -19.90
C LEU A 56 14.18 12.85 -20.84
N MET A 57 14.00 12.64 -22.14
CA MET A 57 14.58 13.47 -23.19
C MET A 57 13.46 14.29 -23.83
N VAL A 58 13.59 15.62 -23.82
CA VAL A 58 12.60 16.54 -24.38
C VAL A 58 13.24 17.39 -25.47
N ILE A 59 12.58 17.50 -26.62
CA ILE A 59 12.97 18.34 -27.75
C ILE A 59 12.00 19.51 -27.78
N ASP A 60 12.49 20.74 -27.57
CA ASP A 60 11.71 21.97 -27.79
C ASP A 60 11.87 22.40 -29.24
N THR A 61 10.86 22.13 -30.05
CA THR A 61 10.85 22.46 -31.49
C THR A 61 10.89 23.96 -31.77
N ARG A 62 10.50 24.80 -30.80
CA ARG A 62 10.51 26.26 -30.97
C ARG A 62 11.89 26.85 -30.74
N SER A 63 12.60 26.39 -29.71
CA SER A 63 13.95 26.86 -29.41
C SER A 63 15.05 26.05 -30.11
N GLY A 64 14.69 24.89 -30.67
CA GLY A 64 15.63 23.98 -31.34
C GLY A 64 16.61 23.33 -30.36
N ARG A 65 16.21 23.17 -29.10
CA ARG A 65 17.05 22.63 -28.02
C ARG A 65 16.59 21.24 -27.59
N ILE A 66 17.55 20.42 -27.20
CA ILE A 66 17.31 19.14 -26.53
C ILE A 66 17.57 19.39 -25.05
N LEU A 67 16.56 19.11 -24.22
CA LEU A 67 16.60 19.16 -22.77
C LEU A 67 16.78 17.72 -22.28
N HIS A 68 17.84 17.50 -21.51
CA HIS A 68 18.09 16.23 -20.85
C HIS A 68 17.43 16.22 -19.46
N SER A 69 17.34 15.04 -18.84
CA SER A 69 16.66 14.83 -17.56
C SER A 69 17.08 15.84 -16.49
N ALA A 70 18.39 16.07 -16.30
CA ALA A 70 18.88 16.97 -15.26
C ALA A 70 18.45 18.44 -15.45
N GLU A 71 18.41 18.94 -16.69
CA GLU A 71 17.95 20.31 -16.97
C GLU A 71 16.44 20.42 -16.73
N THR A 72 15.68 19.42 -17.19
CA THR A 72 14.22 19.38 -16.99
C THR A 72 13.86 19.27 -15.51
N ASP A 73 14.55 18.40 -14.78
CA ASP A 73 14.39 18.22 -13.34
C ASP A 73 14.68 19.52 -12.58
N ASN A 74 15.76 20.23 -12.94
CA ASN A 74 16.12 21.48 -12.30
C ASN A 74 15.09 22.57 -12.58
N ASP A 75 14.61 22.67 -13.83
CA ASP A 75 13.50 23.58 -14.17
C ASP A 75 12.28 23.28 -13.29
N LEU A 76 11.79 22.04 -13.33
CA LEU A 76 10.61 21.61 -12.57
C LEU A 76 10.74 21.83 -11.06
N LYS A 77 11.87 21.42 -10.46
CA LYS A 77 12.12 21.56 -9.02
C LYS A 77 12.22 23.02 -8.57
N SER A 78 12.59 23.94 -9.48
CA SER A 78 12.76 25.36 -9.17
C SER A 78 11.47 26.19 -9.30
N ARG A 79 10.40 25.65 -9.90
CA ARG A 79 9.14 26.38 -10.11
C ARG A 79 8.46 26.79 -8.81
N HIS A 80 8.56 25.96 -7.78
CA HIS A 80 7.89 26.15 -6.51
C HIS A 80 8.78 25.73 -5.32
N PRO A 81 8.56 26.28 -4.11
CA PRO A 81 9.33 25.92 -2.92
C PRO A 81 8.85 24.58 -2.33
N TYR A 82 8.92 23.50 -3.10
CA TYR A 82 8.41 22.18 -2.72
C TYR A 82 8.95 21.70 -1.38
N LYS A 83 10.23 21.96 -1.11
CA LYS A 83 10.87 21.58 0.16
C LYS A 83 10.18 22.25 1.36
N GLU A 84 9.93 23.56 1.29
CA GLU A 84 9.25 24.30 2.35
C GLU A 84 7.82 23.81 2.54
N TRP A 85 7.11 23.51 1.45
CA TRP A 85 5.76 22.94 1.51
C TRP A 85 5.73 21.56 2.15
N MET A 86 6.71 20.70 1.83
CA MET A 86 6.83 19.38 2.43
C MET A 86 7.15 19.49 3.93
N GLU A 87 8.11 20.33 4.32
CA GLU A 87 8.49 20.53 5.72
C GLU A 87 7.34 21.10 6.56
N LYS A 88 6.51 21.97 5.97
CA LYS A 88 5.37 22.57 6.65
C LYS A 88 4.16 21.64 6.77
N ASN A 89 3.84 20.87 5.72
CA ASN A 89 2.54 20.20 5.60
C ASN A 89 2.61 18.67 5.69
N VAL A 90 3.79 18.06 5.51
CA VAL A 90 3.98 16.60 5.60
C VAL A 90 4.51 16.24 6.97
N LYS A 91 3.66 15.62 7.78
CA LYS A 91 4.07 15.02 9.06
C LYS A 91 4.59 13.60 8.81
N ARG A 92 5.50 13.14 9.67
CA ARG A 92 5.97 11.74 9.68
C ARG A 92 5.65 11.14 11.04
N LEU A 93 5.25 9.87 11.04
CA LEU A 93 5.13 9.11 12.28
C LEU A 93 6.52 8.98 12.93
N VAL A 94 6.55 9.01 14.26
CA VAL A 94 7.77 8.73 15.01
C VAL A 94 8.11 7.26 14.79
N PRO A 95 9.30 6.93 14.27
CA PRO A 95 9.71 5.55 14.05
C PRO A 95 9.68 4.76 15.35
N PHE A 96 9.33 3.48 15.26
CA PHE A 96 9.32 2.57 16.41
C PHE A 96 10.66 2.52 17.15
N GLU A 97 11.76 2.60 16.40
CA GLU A 97 13.12 2.64 16.96
C GLU A 97 13.36 3.83 17.91
N ASP A 98 12.68 4.95 17.69
CA ASP A 98 12.86 6.21 18.42
C ASP A 98 11.84 6.39 19.54
N LEU A 99 10.86 5.48 19.66
CA LEU A 99 9.82 5.56 20.69
C LEU A 99 10.33 5.12 22.08
N PRO A 100 9.85 5.78 23.14
CA PRO A 100 9.99 5.30 24.51
C PRO A 100 9.39 3.90 24.73
N ASP A 101 9.99 3.11 25.64
CA ASP A 101 9.56 1.73 25.90
C ASP A 101 8.11 1.62 26.42
N ASP A 102 7.57 2.65 27.08
CA ASP A 102 6.19 2.71 27.55
C ASP A 102 5.16 2.93 26.42
N GLN A 103 5.62 3.28 25.21
CA GLN A 103 4.78 3.54 24.05
C GLN A 103 4.83 2.43 22.98
N VAL A 104 5.63 1.39 23.22
CA VAL A 104 5.79 0.21 22.35
C VAL A 104 4.51 -0.65 22.29
N GLY A 105 3.65 -0.53 23.31
CA GLY A 105 2.46 -1.35 23.47
C GLY A 105 2.74 -2.65 24.21
N SER A 106 1.70 -3.23 24.79
CA SER A 106 1.74 -4.51 25.47
C SER A 106 0.54 -5.34 25.07
N ARG A 107 0.61 -6.63 25.35
CA ARG A 107 -0.51 -7.55 25.17
C ARG A 107 -1.72 -7.07 25.98
N GLU A 108 -2.87 -6.97 25.33
CA GLU A 108 -4.12 -6.53 25.95
C GLU A 108 -5.06 -7.69 26.29
N LEU A 109 -5.00 -8.80 25.54
CA LEU A 109 -5.91 -9.93 25.72
C LEU A 109 -5.34 -10.98 26.67
N ASP A 110 -6.17 -11.47 27.60
CA ASP A 110 -5.81 -12.65 28.39
C ASP A 110 -5.74 -13.92 27.52
N ASP A 111 -5.21 -15.02 28.08
CA ASP A 111 -5.02 -16.27 27.33
C ASP A 111 -6.33 -16.89 26.82
N ALA A 112 -7.41 -16.82 27.61
CA ALA A 112 -8.69 -17.43 27.26
C ALA A 112 -9.42 -16.61 26.18
N GLN A 113 -9.35 -15.28 26.28
CA GLN A 113 -9.87 -14.36 25.28
C GLN A 113 -9.13 -14.53 23.96
N LEU A 114 -7.79 -14.56 24.00
CA LEU A 114 -6.96 -14.75 22.80
C LEU A 114 -7.28 -16.07 22.10
N GLU A 115 -7.42 -17.18 22.84
CA GLU A 115 -7.80 -18.47 22.28
C GLU A 115 -9.20 -18.46 21.66
N THR A 116 -10.14 -17.76 22.29
CA THR A 116 -11.50 -17.58 21.76
C THR A 116 -11.47 -16.82 20.44
N TYR A 117 -10.69 -15.75 20.36
CA TYR A 117 -10.57 -14.92 19.16
C TYR A 117 -9.84 -15.67 18.05
N GLN A 118 -8.72 -16.33 18.36
CA GLN A 118 -8.01 -17.20 17.42
C GLN A 118 -8.94 -18.25 16.81
N LYS A 119 -9.76 -18.90 17.64
CA LYS A 119 -10.76 -19.88 17.16
C LYS A 119 -11.81 -19.23 16.27
N GLN A 120 -12.34 -18.05 16.64
CA GLN A 120 -13.34 -17.32 15.86
C GLN A 120 -12.83 -16.95 14.47
N PHE A 121 -11.55 -16.58 14.35
CA PHE A 121 -10.91 -16.19 13.08
C PHE A 121 -10.15 -17.33 12.39
N GLY A 122 -10.32 -18.57 12.85
CA GLY A 122 -9.79 -19.76 12.20
C GLY A 122 -8.27 -19.88 12.25
N TYR A 123 -7.61 -19.36 13.29
CA TYR A 123 -6.20 -19.64 13.55
C TYR A 123 -6.06 -21.11 13.92
N SER A 124 -5.20 -21.83 13.21
CA SER A 124 -4.91 -23.23 13.51
C SER A 124 -3.60 -23.35 14.28
N SER A 125 -3.44 -24.40 15.10
CA SER A 125 -2.18 -24.66 15.78
C SER A 125 -1.01 -24.82 14.82
N GLU A 126 -1.27 -25.37 13.63
CA GLU A 126 -0.27 -25.50 12.56
C GLU A 126 0.17 -24.13 12.02
N GLU A 127 -0.78 -23.22 11.79
CA GLU A 127 -0.50 -21.86 11.33
C GLU A 127 0.26 -21.03 12.39
N LEU A 128 -0.11 -21.18 13.67
CA LEU A 128 0.60 -20.56 14.78
C LEU A 128 2.08 -20.99 14.82
N ASP A 129 2.33 -22.29 14.63
CA ASP A 129 3.64 -22.93 14.74
C ASP A 129 4.52 -22.70 13.50
N GLN A 130 3.96 -22.92 12.31
CA GLN A 130 4.71 -22.92 11.05
C GLN A 130 4.76 -21.55 10.38
N VAL A 131 3.78 -20.67 10.61
CA VAL A 131 3.71 -19.36 9.95
C VAL A 131 4.05 -18.25 10.94
N ILE A 132 3.25 -18.09 12.00
CA ILE A 132 3.37 -16.92 12.90
C ILE A 132 4.65 -16.98 13.73
N ARG A 133 4.99 -18.13 14.33
CA ARG A 133 6.24 -18.26 15.09
C ARG A 133 7.46 -17.98 14.22
N VAL A 134 7.52 -18.53 13.01
CA VAL A 134 8.65 -18.35 12.08
C VAL A 134 8.83 -16.87 11.72
N LEU A 135 7.73 -16.16 11.43
CA LEU A 135 7.76 -14.71 11.22
C LEU A 135 8.32 -13.96 12.43
N GLY A 136 7.91 -14.34 13.65
CA GLY A 136 8.42 -13.72 14.87
C GLY A 136 9.90 -14.01 15.16
N GLU A 137 10.36 -15.25 14.95
CA GLU A 137 11.73 -15.68 15.23
C GLU A 137 12.74 -15.19 14.19
N ILE A 138 12.43 -15.34 12.91
CA ILE A 138 13.39 -15.13 11.82
C ILE A 138 13.14 -13.81 11.09
N GLY A 139 11.92 -13.27 11.15
CA GLY A 139 11.54 -12.08 10.38
C GLY A 139 11.43 -12.36 8.88
N GLN A 140 11.22 -13.63 8.50
CA GLN A 140 11.06 -14.08 7.13
C GLN A 140 9.81 -14.96 7.03
N GLU A 141 9.20 -15.00 5.84
CA GLU A 141 8.09 -15.92 5.60
C GLU A 141 8.55 -17.38 5.71
N ALA A 142 7.62 -18.23 6.13
CA ALA A 142 7.89 -19.66 6.23
C ALA A 142 8.15 -20.26 4.84
N THR A 143 9.21 -21.05 4.73
CA THR A 143 9.52 -21.77 3.49
C THR A 143 9.04 -23.21 3.58
N GLY A 144 8.30 -23.63 2.55
CA GLY A 144 7.78 -24.99 2.41
C GLY A 144 8.18 -25.62 1.07
N SER A 145 7.78 -26.86 0.85
CA SER A 145 7.99 -27.57 -0.42
C SER A 145 6.78 -28.45 -0.74
N MET A 146 6.76 -29.04 -1.94
CA MET A 146 5.61 -29.75 -2.54
C MET A 146 4.47 -28.82 -3.02
N GLY A 147 3.52 -29.39 -3.76
CA GLY A 147 2.34 -28.67 -4.24
C GLY A 147 1.23 -28.56 -3.19
N ASP A 148 0.30 -27.63 -3.40
CA ASP A 148 -0.93 -27.54 -2.62
C ASP A 148 -1.92 -28.63 -3.09
N ASP A 149 -1.94 -29.75 -2.37
CA ASP A 149 -2.85 -30.87 -2.61
C ASP A 149 -4.22 -30.68 -1.92
N THR A 150 -4.47 -29.52 -1.30
CA THR A 150 -5.75 -29.25 -0.64
C THR A 150 -6.83 -28.84 -1.65
N PRO A 151 -8.12 -29.13 -1.38
CA PRO A 151 -9.21 -28.69 -2.24
C PRO A 151 -9.23 -27.16 -2.35
N PHE A 152 -9.67 -26.64 -3.50
CA PHE A 152 -10.03 -25.22 -3.61
C PHE A 152 -10.99 -24.82 -2.49
N ALA A 153 -10.90 -23.59 -2.00
CA ALA A 153 -11.63 -23.13 -0.83
C ALA A 153 -13.14 -23.43 -0.90
N VAL A 154 -13.75 -23.25 -2.07
CA VAL A 154 -15.17 -23.54 -2.34
C VAL A 154 -15.56 -25.03 -2.26
N LEU A 155 -14.59 -25.93 -2.45
CA LEU A 155 -14.75 -27.39 -2.38
C LEU A 155 -14.29 -27.96 -1.03
N SER A 156 -13.75 -27.13 -0.14
CA SER A 156 -13.24 -27.56 1.16
C SER A 156 -14.37 -28.04 2.06
N SER A 157 -14.18 -29.18 2.73
CA SER A 157 -15.08 -29.65 3.78
C SER A 157 -14.86 -28.94 5.13
N ARG A 158 -13.81 -28.13 5.23
CA ARG A 158 -13.47 -27.32 6.41
C ARG A 158 -13.75 -25.85 6.13
N PRO A 159 -14.14 -25.04 7.15
CA PRO A 159 -14.32 -23.61 6.98
C PRO A 159 -13.00 -22.98 6.48
N ARG A 160 -13.10 -22.16 5.44
CA ARG A 160 -11.99 -21.41 4.85
C ARG A 160 -12.26 -19.93 4.98
N ILE A 161 -11.19 -19.16 5.20
CA ILE A 161 -11.28 -17.72 5.33
C ILE A 161 -11.47 -17.08 3.96
N VAL A 162 -12.10 -15.91 3.93
CA VAL A 162 -12.47 -15.23 2.67
C VAL A 162 -11.26 -14.94 1.80
N TYR A 163 -10.07 -14.76 2.39
CA TYR A 163 -8.82 -14.58 1.68
C TYR A 163 -8.49 -15.73 0.72
N ASP A 164 -8.79 -16.98 1.09
CA ASP A 164 -8.46 -18.19 0.29
C ASP A 164 -9.17 -18.24 -1.08
N TYR A 165 -10.22 -17.43 -1.26
CA TYR A 165 -10.97 -17.33 -2.51
C TYR A 165 -10.29 -16.39 -3.52
N PHE A 166 -9.28 -15.64 -3.10
CA PHE A 166 -8.49 -14.76 -3.95
C PHE A 166 -7.18 -15.44 -4.34
N ARG A 167 -6.79 -15.28 -5.60
CA ARG A 167 -5.51 -15.78 -6.11
C ARG A 167 -4.69 -14.62 -6.64
N GLN A 168 -3.42 -14.60 -6.24
CA GLN A 168 -2.50 -13.56 -6.68
C GLN A 168 -2.27 -13.70 -8.18
N GLN A 169 -2.49 -12.61 -8.91
CA GLN A 169 -2.10 -12.55 -10.30
C GLN A 169 -0.60 -12.39 -10.40
N PHE A 170 -0.01 -12.98 -11.43
CA PHE A 170 1.41 -12.80 -11.73
C PHE A 170 1.59 -12.59 -13.22
N ALA A 171 2.61 -11.82 -13.56
CA ALA A 171 2.91 -11.53 -14.94
C ALA A 171 3.62 -12.71 -15.61
N GLN A 172 3.17 -13.06 -16.81
CA GLN A 172 3.81 -14.03 -17.68
C GLN A 172 3.93 -13.42 -19.06
N VAL A 173 5.15 -13.40 -19.62
CA VAL A 173 5.47 -12.95 -21.00
C VAL A 173 5.26 -11.45 -21.25
N THR A 174 4.08 -10.88 -20.96
CA THR A 174 3.68 -9.51 -21.30
C THR A 174 4.56 -8.44 -20.65
N ASN A 175 4.94 -8.68 -19.41
CA ASN A 175 5.80 -7.83 -18.61
C ASN A 175 6.60 -8.72 -17.63
N PRO A 176 7.88 -8.41 -17.38
CA PRO A 176 8.70 -9.20 -16.48
C PRO A 176 8.33 -8.93 -15.01
N PRO A 177 8.40 -9.94 -14.12
CA PRO A 177 8.43 -9.69 -12.69
C PRO A 177 9.74 -8.98 -12.31
N ILE A 178 9.72 -8.25 -11.20
CA ILE A 178 10.88 -7.54 -10.64
C ILE A 178 11.45 -8.38 -9.50
N ASP A 179 12.78 -8.43 -9.35
CA ASP A 179 13.42 -9.12 -8.23
C ASP A 179 13.30 -8.28 -6.94
N PRO A 180 12.48 -8.69 -5.94
CA PRO A 180 12.24 -7.88 -4.76
C PRO A 180 13.45 -7.78 -3.82
N LEU A 181 14.49 -8.60 -4.01
CA LEU A 181 15.71 -8.58 -3.20
C LEU A 181 16.82 -7.79 -3.89
N ARG A 182 17.10 -8.10 -5.17
CA ARG A 182 18.20 -7.46 -5.93
C ARG A 182 17.83 -6.07 -6.42
N GLU A 183 16.55 -5.83 -6.69
CA GLU A 183 16.02 -4.57 -7.20
C GLU A 183 15.16 -3.85 -6.14
N ALA A 184 15.36 -4.15 -4.85
CA ALA A 184 14.57 -3.58 -3.76
C ALA A 184 14.53 -2.04 -3.76
N HIS A 185 15.60 -1.38 -4.21
CA HIS A 185 15.72 0.08 -4.29
C HIS A 185 14.72 0.73 -5.27
N VAL A 186 14.16 -0.02 -6.22
CA VAL A 186 13.08 0.43 -7.11
C VAL A 186 11.69 0.03 -6.60
N MET A 187 11.57 -0.47 -5.37
CA MET A 187 10.29 -0.78 -4.73
C MET A 187 10.10 0.09 -3.50
N SER A 188 8.86 0.36 -3.13
CA SER A 188 8.56 1.10 -1.90
C SER A 188 7.20 0.71 -1.36
N LEU A 189 7.13 0.55 -0.05
CA LEU A 189 5.90 0.41 0.73
C LEU A 189 5.56 1.72 1.46
N ALA A 190 6.27 2.81 1.16
CA ALA A 190 6.02 4.10 1.77
C ALA A 190 4.56 4.50 1.51
N THR A 191 3.85 4.73 2.60
CA THR A 191 2.43 5.04 2.58
C THR A 191 2.25 6.49 3.01
N SER A 192 1.29 7.16 2.39
CA SER A 192 0.92 8.52 2.76
C SER A 192 -0.58 8.61 2.95
N ILE A 193 -0.98 9.18 4.07
CA ILE A 193 -2.36 9.35 4.47
C ILE A 193 -2.76 10.83 4.48
N GLY A 194 -4.01 11.09 4.11
CA GLY A 194 -4.64 12.41 4.11
C GLY A 194 -5.66 12.55 2.98
N ARG A 195 -6.27 13.73 2.87
CA ARG A 195 -7.10 14.07 1.71
C ARG A 195 -6.21 14.23 0.47
N GLU A 196 -6.69 13.73 -0.66
CA GLU A 196 -6.07 13.97 -1.96
C GLU A 196 -6.48 15.37 -2.44
N MET A 197 -5.51 16.10 -2.99
CA MET A 197 -5.73 17.45 -3.52
C MET A 197 -5.84 17.43 -5.05
N ASN A 198 -6.19 18.57 -5.65
CA ASN A 198 -6.39 18.66 -7.08
C ASN A 198 -5.08 18.44 -7.87
N VAL A 199 -5.04 17.38 -8.67
CA VAL A 199 -3.89 17.03 -9.52
C VAL A 199 -3.60 18.05 -10.64
N PHE A 200 -4.56 18.93 -10.96
CA PHE A 200 -4.40 19.98 -11.97
C PHE A 200 -3.87 21.29 -11.40
N CYS A 201 -3.82 21.42 -10.07
CA CYS A 201 -3.25 22.57 -9.40
C CYS A 201 -1.82 22.25 -8.93
N GLU A 202 -0.82 22.73 -9.65
CA GLU A 202 0.61 22.48 -9.33
C GLU A 202 1.02 23.05 -7.95
N ALA A 203 0.29 24.04 -7.42
CA ALA A 203 0.77 24.93 -6.37
C ALA A 203 -0.28 25.33 -5.31
N GLU A 204 -1.00 24.37 -4.73
CA GLU A 204 -1.88 24.70 -3.59
C GLU A 204 -1.10 24.89 -2.29
N GLY A 205 0.09 24.28 -2.16
CA GLY A 205 0.97 24.43 -0.99
C GLY A 205 0.35 24.00 0.35
N GLN A 206 -0.79 23.28 0.31
CA GLN A 206 -1.63 22.90 1.46
C GLN A 206 -1.93 21.39 1.49
N ALA A 207 -1.02 20.56 0.98
CA ALA A 207 -1.15 19.11 1.06
C ALA A 207 -0.81 18.61 2.47
N HIS A 208 -1.79 18.64 3.38
CA HIS A 208 -1.64 18.10 4.73
C HIS A 208 -1.62 16.57 4.68
N ARG A 209 -0.42 16.00 4.76
CA ARG A 209 -0.21 14.55 4.65
C ARG A 209 0.52 14.03 5.87
N LEU A 210 0.32 12.75 6.15
CA LEU A 210 1.09 11.98 7.10
C LEU A 210 1.77 10.85 6.34
N SER A 211 3.07 10.65 6.53
CA SER A 211 3.83 9.63 5.79
C SER A 211 4.57 8.69 6.73
N PHE A 212 4.62 7.40 6.35
CA PHE A 212 5.28 6.34 7.09
C PHE A 212 5.77 5.23 6.14
N LYS A 213 6.64 4.35 6.64
CA LYS A 213 7.49 3.47 5.81
C LYS A 213 6.75 2.25 5.22
N SER A 214 5.68 1.78 5.86
CA SER A 214 5.00 0.52 5.54
C SER A 214 3.50 0.64 5.78
N PRO A 215 2.62 0.06 4.95
CA PRO A 215 1.18 0.04 5.22
C PRO A 215 0.83 -0.91 6.38
N ILE A 216 1.76 -1.76 6.83
CA ILE A 216 1.56 -2.63 7.99
C ILE A 216 1.99 -1.85 9.23
N LEU A 217 1.01 -1.51 10.06
CA LEU A 217 1.17 -0.63 11.21
C LEU A 217 1.57 -1.45 12.44
N LEU A 218 2.49 -0.92 13.23
CA LEU A 218 2.67 -1.34 14.60
C LEU A 218 1.61 -0.70 15.51
N TYR A 219 1.49 -1.18 16.74
CA TYR A 219 0.57 -0.58 17.73
C TYR A 219 0.81 0.92 17.89
N SER A 220 2.07 1.33 17.99
CA SER A 220 2.45 2.73 18.12
C SER A 220 2.07 3.58 16.91
N ASP A 221 2.23 3.05 15.70
CA ASP A 221 1.84 3.73 14.46
C ASP A 221 0.32 3.91 14.42
N PHE A 222 -0.43 2.85 14.75
CA PHE A 222 -1.90 2.88 14.81
C PHE A 222 -2.41 3.87 15.85
N LYS A 223 -1.80 3.92 17.04
CA LYS A 223 -2.14 4.91 18.07
C LYS A 223 -1.84 6.32 17.60
N GLN A 224 -0.64 6.59 17.08
CA GLN A 224 -0.31 7.91 16.54
C GLN A 224 -1.30 8.34 15.45
N LEU A 225 -1.68 7.43 14.54
CA LEU A 225 -2.66 7.71 13.48
C LEU A 225 -4.04 8.07 14.01
N THR A 226 -4.53 7.33 15.01
CA THR A 226 -5.92 7.44 15.48
C THR A 226 -6.13 8.51 16.55
N THR A 227 -5.06 8.98 17.20
CA THR A 227 -5.11 10.04 18.23
C THR A 227 -4.63 11.39 17.74
N LEU A 228 -4.17 11.49 16.49
CA LEU A 228 -3.73 12.76 15.89
C LEU A 228 -4.87 13.80 15.92
N GLU A 229 -4.62 14.89 16.62
CA GLU A 229 -5.54 16.03 16.66
C GLU A 229 -5.41 16.90 15.40
N GLY A 230 -6.55 17.43 14.96
CA GLY A 230 -6.64 18.37 13.85
C GLY A 230 -7.64 17.93 12.78
N GLU A 231 -8.25 18.92 12.13
CA GLU A 231 -9.28 18.72 11.11
C GLU A 231 -8.83 17.79 9.96
N TYR A 232 -7.54 17.85 9.59
CA TYR A 232 -6.97 17.08 8.48
C TYR A 232 -6.69 15.60 8.79
N TYR A 233 -6.82 15.17 10.04
CA TYR A 233 -6.48 13.81 10.48
C TYR A 233 -7.59 13.16 11.31
N ARG A 234 -8.81 13.74 11.31
CA ARG A 234 -9.93 13.22 12.09
C ARG A 234 -10.19 11.75 11.77
N ALA A 235 -10.03 10.90 12.78
CA ALA A 235 -10.26 9.47 12.70
C ALA A 235 -11.62 9.10 13.29
N GLU A 236 -12.31 8.18 12.62
CA GLU A 236 -13.57 7.60 13.09
C GLU A 236 -13.55 6.08 12.94
N THR A 237 -13.98 5.38 13.97
CA THR A 237 -14.05 3.91 13.97
C THR A 237 -15.42 3.44 13.51
N LEU A 238 -15.41 2.42 12.66
CA LEU A 238 -16.55 1.65 12.19
C LEU A 238 -16.41 0.22 12.73
N ASP A 239 -17.44 -0.23 13.43
CA ASP A 239 -17.51 -1.54 14.06
C ASP A 239 -17.87 -2.61 13.01
N LEU A 240 -16.93 -3.52 12.72
CA LEU A 240 -17.12 -4.63 11.80
C LEU A 240 -17.77 -5.86 12.46
N THR A 241 -18.61 -5.67 13.46
CA THR A 241 -19.36 -6.76 14.10
C THR A 241 -20.86 -6.50 14.07
N PHE A 242 -21.66 -7.55 14.01
CA PHE A 242 -23.12 -7.44 13.93
C PHE A 242 -23.83 -8.55 14.70
N ASP A 243 -25.07 -8.29 15.09
CA ASP A 243 -25.94 -9.28 15.71
C ASP A 243 -26.76 -10.00 14.62
N PRO A 244 -26.52 -11.30 14.38
CA PRO A 244 -27.23 -12.06 13.35
C PRO A 244 -28.72 -12.25 13.65
N GLN A 245 -29.19 -11.96 14.87
CA GLN A 245 -30.62 -11.96 15.20
C GLN A 245 -31.32 -10.66 14.73
N GLN A 246 -30.58 -9.58 14.54
CA GLN A 246 -31.12 -8.28 14.16
C GLN A 246 -30.97 -8.00 12.67
N GLN A 247 -29.81 -8.34 12.09
CA GLN A 247 -29.49 -8.06 10.70
C GLN A 247 -28.69 -9.22 10.10
N ASP A 248 -28.88 -9.46 8.81
CA ASP A 248 -28.02 -10.36 8.06
C ASP A 248 -26.70 -9.66 7.63
N LEU A 249 -25.78 -10.43 7.06
CA LEU A 249 -24.48 -9.93 6.62
C LEU A 249 -24.60 -8.87 5.51
N GLU A 250 -25.55 -9.03 4.59
CA GLU A 250 -25.73 -8.11 3.47
C GLU A 250 -26.24 -6.75 3.96
N GLN A 251 -27.25 -6.77 4.84
CA GLN A 251 -27.78 -5.58 5.50
C GLN A 251 -26.69 -4.87 6.30
N THR A 252 -25.88 -5.63 7.04
CA THR A 252 -24.76 -5.09 7.81
C THR A 252 -23.74 -4.38 6.91
N ILE A 253 -23.32 -5.02 5.80
CA ILE A 253 -22.37 -4.41 4.87
C ILE A 253 -22.94 -3.13 4.26
N ARG A 254 -24.23 -3.11 3.90
CA ARG A 254 -24.89 -1.90 3.38
C ARG A 254 -24.92 -0.79 4.44
N ALA A 255 -25.26 -1.12 5.69
CA ALA A 255 -25.25 -0.16 6.79
C ALA A 255 -23.85 0.41 7.06
N LEU A 256 -22.81 -0.42 7.01
CA LEU A 256 -21.41 0.02 7.11
C LEU A 256 -21.02 0.99 6.00
N CYS A 257 -21.47 0.74 4.77
CA CYS A 257 -21.23 1.63 3.64
C CYS A 257 -21.92 2.99 3.83
N ASP A 258 -23.17 2.99 4.31
CA ASP A 258 -23.93 4.21 4.56
C ASP A 258 -23.33 5.02 5.73
N GLU A 259 -22.87 4.33 6.79
CA GLU A 259 -22.19 4.96 7.92
C GLU A 259 -20.83 5.55 7.52
N ALA A 260 -20.04 4.83 6.72
CA ALA A 260 -18.78 5.32 6.17
C ALA A 260 -19.01 6.59 5.32
N GLU A 261 -20.00 6.57 4.41
CA GLU A 261 -20.36 7.72 3.61
C GLU A 261 -20.73 8.93 4.50
N ARG A 262 -21.57 8.72 5.52
CA ARG A 262 -21.96 9.78 6.46
C ARG A 262 -20.74 10.37 7.18
N LYS A 263 -19.89 9.53 7.79
CA LYS A 263 -18.72 9.98 8.55
C LYS A 263 -17.74 10.78 7.69
N VAL A 264 -17.50 10.37 6.45
CA VAL A 264 -16.63 11.13 5.53
C VAL A 264 -17.25 12.49 5.17
N ARG A 265 -18.56 12.54 4.93
CA ARG A 265 -19.26 13.82 4.69
C ARG A 265 -19.22 14.76 5.91
N GLU A 266 -19.17 14.19 7.11
CA GLU A 266 -18.98 14.93 8.37
C GLU A 266 -17.51 15.37 8.60
N GLY A 267 -16.60 15.05 7.69
CA GLY A 267 -15.20 15.46 7.72
C GLY A 267 -14.23 14.44 8.31
N ALA A 268 -14.63 13.17 8.45
CA ALA A 268 -13.68 12.11 8.80
C ALA A 268 -12.70 11.86 7.63
N VAL A 269 -11.41 11.95 7.92
CA VAL A 269 -10.34 11.70 6.95
C VAL A 269 -9.82 10.27 7.09
N LEU A 270 -9.83 9.70 8.30
CA LEU A 270 -9.43 8.32 8.55
C LEU A 270 -10.64 7.51 8.99
N LEU A 271 -10.97 6.47 8.25
CA LEU A 271 -11.97 5.49 8.67
C LEU A 271 -11.24 4.23 9.16
N VAL A 272 -11.40 3.91 10.43
CA VAL A 272 -10.86 2.69 11.04
C VAL A 272 -11.94 1.61 10.98
N LEU A 273 -11.74 0.57 10.18
CA LEU A 273 -12.60 -0.60 10.13
C LEU A 273 -12.06 -1.64 11.12
N SER A 274 -12.75 -1.86 12.25
CA SER A 274 -12.27 -2.69 13.35
C SER A 274 -13.22 -3.84 13.65
N ASP A 275 -12.71 -5.07 13.72
CA ASP A 275 -13.47 -6.26 14.14
C ASP A 275 -13.23 -6.62 15.63
N ARG A 276 -12.70 -5.67 16.42
CA ARG A 276 -12.31 -5.89 17.82
C ARG A 276 -13.49 -6.10 18.78
N ALA A 277 -14.67 -5.59 18.45
CA ALA A 277 -15.88 -5.59 19.28
C ALA A 277 -16.66 -6.93 19.25
N ILE A 278 -15.96 -8.05 19.08
CA ILE A 278 -16.57 -9.38 19.15
C ILE A 278 -17.05 -9.66 20.57
N ALA A 279 -18.23 -10.22 20.68
CA ALA A 279 -18.85 -10.62 21.93
C ALA A 279 -19.82 -11.78 21.68
N PRO A 280 -20.28 -12.49 22.73
CA PRO A 280 -21.37 -13.44 22.57
C PRO A 280 -22.59 -12.78 21.87
N GLY A 281 -23.05 -13.38 20.77
CA GLY A 281 -24.14 -12.83 19.95
C GLY A 281 -23.72 -11.76 18.94
N ARG A 282 -22.43 -11.40 18.86
CA ARG A 282 -21.89 -10.50 17.83
C ARG A 282 -20.89 -11.25 16.95
N LEU A 283 -21.17 -11.35 15.66
CA LEU A 283 -20.32 -12.00 14.68
C LEU A 283 -19.50 -10.97 13.89
N PRO A 284 -18.24 -11.27 13.53
CA PRO A 284 -17.44 -10.39 12.70
C PRO A 284 -17.89 -10.45 11.23
N VAL A 285 -17.90 -9.29 10.57
CA VAL A 285 -17.94 -9.16 9.12
C VAL A 285 -16.55 -9.48 8.58
N PRO A 286 -16.40 -10.37 7.57
CA PRO A 286 -15.10 -10.63 6.98
C PRO A 286 -14.45 -9.34 6.45
N ALA A 287 -13.26 -9.01 6.95
CA ALA A 287 -12.58 -7.75 6.63
C ALA A 287 -12.45 -7.46 5.12
N PRO A 288 -12.12 -8.43 4.23
CA PRO A 288 -12.07 -8.18 2.79
C PRO A 288 -13.42 -7.72 2.20
N MET A 289 -14.53 -8.26 2.71
CA MET A 289 -15.87 -7.87 2.24
C MET A 289 -16.19 -6.44 2.67
N ALA A 290 -15.91 -6.09 3.93
CA ALA A 290 -16.15 -4.75 4.44
C ALA A 290 -15.29 -3.70 3.72
N VAL A 291 -13.98 -3.96 3.56
CA VAL A 291 -13.05 -3.05 2.87
C VAL A 291 -13.48 -2.84 1.43
N GLY A 292 -13.73 -3.91 0.67
CA GLY A 292 -14.11 -3.81 -0.73
C GLY A 292 -15.45 -3.09 -0.93
N ALA A 293 -16.43 -3.32 -0.06
CA ALA A 293 -17.72 -2.67 -0.13
C ALA A 293 -17.63 -1.16 0.19
N VAL A 294 -16.94 -0.80 1.29
CA VAL A 294 -16.74 0.60 1.68
C VAL A 294 -15.91 1.34 0.61
N GLN A 295 -14.82 0.73 0.12
CA GLN A 295 -14.02 1.27 -0.97
C GLN A 295 -14.90 1.60 -2.18
N THR A 296 -15.69 0.63 -2.64
CA THR A 296 -16.56 0.79 -3.81
C THR A 296 -17.56 1.91 -3.59
N ARG A 297 -18.23 1.94 -2.42
CA ARG A 297 -19.19 2.99 -2.09
C ARG A 297 -18.55 4.38 -2.11
N LEU A 298 -17.38 4.54 -1.48
CA LEU A 298 -16.70 5.84 -1.42
C LEU A 298 -16.25 6.29 -2.83
N VAL A 299 -15.84 5.37 -3.70
CA VAL A 299 -15.52 5.69 -5.11
C VAL A 299 -16.76 6.14 -5.87
N GLU A 300 -17.86 5.39 -5.79
CA GLU A 300 -19.14 5.72 -6.44
C GLU A 300 -19.71 7.07 -6.00
N LYS A 301 -19.43 7.47 -4.76
CA LYS A 301 -19.85 8.76 -4.19
C LYS A 301 -18.81 9.88 -4.35
N SER A 302 -17.68 9.59 -5.01
CA SER A 302 -16.56 10.53 -5.17
C SER A 302 -15.95 11.03 -3.84
N LEU A 303 -16.05 10.21 -2.79
CA LEU A 303 -15.54 10.49 -1.44
C LEU A 303 -14.21 9.78 -1.14
N ARG A 304 -13.75 8.86 -1.99
CA ARG A 304 -12.52 8.10 -1.71
C ARG A 304 -11.24 8.96 -1.66
N CYS A 305 -11.23 10.08 -2.36
CA CYS A 305 -10.16 11.08 -2.27
C CYS A 305 -10.16 11.85 -0.94
N ASP A 306 -11.29 11.88 -0.23
CA ASP A 306 -11.43 12.61 1.03
C ASP A 306 -11.12 11.75 2.27
N ALA A 307 -11.06 10.42 2.11
CA ALA A 307 -10.91 9.51 3.24
C ALA A 307 -9.96 8.35 2.93
N ASN A 308 -9.33 7.85 3.98
CA ASN A 308 -8.36 6.75 3.94
C ASN A 308 -8.88 5.61 4.82
N LEU A 309 -8.68 4.37 4.38
CA LEU A 309 -9.19 3.19 5.08
C LEU A 309 -8.08 2.54 5.88
N ILE A 310 -8.17 2.58 7.20
CA ILE A 310 -7.29 1.84 8.11
C ILE A 310 -8.07 0.60 8.55
N VAL A 311 -7.48 -0.57 8.46
CA VAL A 311 -8.14 -1.81 8.89
C VAL A 311 -7.46 -2.28 10.16
N GLU A 312 -8.21 -2.56 11.21
CA GLU A 312 -7.76 -3.24 12.43
C GLU A 312 -8.37 -4.65 12.44
N PRO A 313 -7.85 -5.60 11.63
CA PRO A 313 -8.43 -6.93 11.55
C PRO A 313 -7.77 -7.88 12.54
N ALA A 314 -8.57 -8.79 13.07
CA ALA A 314 -8.07 -10.00 13.70
C ALA A 314 -7.80 -11.13 12.71
N SER A 315 -8.36 -11.08 11.50
CA SER A 315 -8.21 -12.17 10.53
C SER A 315 -6.88 -12.17 9.75
N ALA A 316 -6.22 -11.03 9.59
CA ALA A 316 -5.01 -10.90 8.78
C ALA A 316 -3.74 -11.27 9.56
N ARG A 317 -2.89 -12.12 8.98
CA ARG A 317 -1.70 -12.68 9.65
C ARG A 317 -0.59 -13.18 8.73
N ASP A 318 -0.87 -13.37 7.44
CA ASP A 318 0.13 -13.76 6.44
C ASP A 318 0.24 -12.69 5.32
N PRO A 319 1.31 -12.73 4.50
CA PRO A 319 1.52 -11.79 3.39
C PRO A 319 0.34 -11.71 2.41
N HIS A 320 -0.35 -12.82 2.16
CA HIS A 320 -1.46 -12.87 1.22
C HIS A 320 -2.68 -12.10 1.76
N HIS A 321 -2.98 -12.23 3.05
CA HIS A 321 -4.08 -11.50 3.69
C HIS A 321 -3.87 -9.99 3.60
N PHE A 322 -2.64 -9.53 3.84
CA PHE A 322 -2.28 -8.13 3.68
C PHE A 322 -2.42 -7.67 2.23
N ALA A 323 -1.92 -8.46 1.26
CA ALA A 323 -2.04 -8.14 -0.16
C ALA A 323 -3.51 -8.01 -0.62
N VAL A 324 -4.40 -8.89 -0.16
CA VAL A 324 -5.84 -8.83 -0.48
C VAL A 324 -6.48 -7.56 0.08
N LEU A 325 -6.24 -7.22 1.35
CA LEU A 325 -6.80 -6.01 1.96
C LEU A 325 -6.32 -4.74 1.26
N LEU A 326 -5.01 -4.64 0.97
CA LEU A 326 -4.43 -3.52 0.23
C LEU A 326 -5.01 -3.43 -1.19
N GLY A 327 -5.11 -4.57 -1.88
CA GLY A 327 -5.70 -4.66 -3.21
C GLY A 327 -7.18 -4.24 -3.26
N PHE A 328 -7.90 -4.39 -2.14
CA PHE A 328 -9.30 -3.98 -2.01
C PHE A 328 -9.49 -2.53 -1.55
N GLY A 329 -8.40 -1.80 -1.29
CA GLY A 329 -8.46 -0.37 -1.00
C GLY A 329 -8.11 0.03 0.43
N ALA A 330 -7.70 -0.93 1.27
CA ALA A 330 -7.07 -0.60 2.55
C ALA A 330 -5.83 0.26 2.30
N THR A 331 -5.71 1.35 3.05
CA THR A 331 -4.55 2.25 2.99
C THR A 331 -3.47 1.79 3.97
N ALA A 332 -3.88 1.32 5.15
CA ALA A 332 -2.99 0.73 6.14
C ALA A 332 -3.72 -0.34 6.96
N ILE A 333 -2.97 -1.26 7.57
CA ILE A 333 -3.49 -2.43 8.27
C ILE A 333 -2.76 -2.58 9.60
N TYR A 334 -3.51 -2.63 10.69
CA TYR A 334 -3.01 -2.96 12.02
C TYR A 334 -3.52 -4.35 12.45
N PRO A 335 -2.77 -5.43 12.19
CA PRO A 335 -3.20 -6.81 12.47
C PRO A 335 -3.11 -7.15 13.97
N TYR A 336 -3.99 -6.57 14.78
CA TYR A 336 -3.88 -6.60 16.24
C TYR A 336 -3.80 -8.03 16.80
N LEU A 337 -4.62 -8.98 16.30
CA LEU A 337 -4.63 -10.35 16.83
C LEU A 337 -3.37 -11.13 16.50
N ALA A 338 -2.72 -10.85 15.37
CA ALA A 338 -1.42 -11.44 15.03
C ALA A 338 -0.34 -10.94 16.01
N TYR A 339 -0.36 -9.65 16.38
CA TYR A 339 0.55 -9.12 17.40
C TYR A 339 0.27 -9.67 18.80
N GLU A 340 -1.00 -9.75 19.22
CA GLU A 340 -1.39 -10.41 20.48
C GLU A 340 -0.91 -11.87 20.54
N THR A 341 -0.97 -12.56 19.41
CA THR A 341 -0.48 -13.94 19.27
C THR A 341 1.04 -14.02 19.41
N LEU A 342 1.79 -13.14 18.74
CA LEU A 342 3.24 -13.06 18.86
C LEU A 342 3.67 -12.70 20.29
N ALA A 343 2.95 -11.78 20.94
CA ALA A 343 3.17 -11.40 22.32
C ALA A 343 3.01 -12.59 23.28
N LYS A 344 1.96 -13.41 23.13
CA LYS A 344 1.80 -14.67 23.88
C LYS A 344 2.95 -15.65 23.65
N LEU A 345 3.46 -15.77 22.43
CA LEU A 345 4.59 -16.64 22.11
C LEU A 345 5.89 -16.17 22.77
N VAL A 346 6.08 -14.85 22.89
CA VAL A 346 7.20 -14.28 23.65
C VAL A 346 7.03 -14.51 25.15
N ASP A 347 5.84 -14.26 25.70
CA ASP A 347 5.56 -14.46 27.14
C ASP A 347 5.77 -15.91 27.58
N SER A 348 5.38 -16.86 26.72
CA SER A 348 5.56 -18.30 26.93
C SER A 348 6.98 -18.78 26.62
N GLN A 349 7.90 -17.90 26.23
CA GLN A 349 9.28 -18.20 25.83
C GLN A 349 9.39 -19.16 24.65
N ALA A 350 8.33 -19.29 23.85
CA ALA A 350 8.38 -20.00 22.58
C ALA A 350 9.18 -19.21 21.54
N ILE A 351 9.28 -17.88 21.70
CA ILE A 351 10.17 -17.00 20.93
C ILE A 351 11.10 -16.31 21.92
N ASP A 352 12.42 -16.52 21.77
CA ASP A 352 13.44 -15.86 22.61
C ASP A 352 13.78 -14.46 22.07
N LYS A 353 12.79 -13.57 22.10
CA LYS A 353 12.92 -12.15 21.75
C LYS A 353 12.19 -11.29 22.76
N LYS A 354 12.52 -10.00 22.79
CA LYS A 354 11.74 -9.01 23.53
C LYS A 354 10.58 -8.53 22.66
N TYR A 355 9.63 -7.84 23.26
CA TYR A 355 8.53 -7.19 22.53
C TYR A 355 9.02 -6.08 21.58
N ARG A 356 10.25 -5.60 21.80
CA ARG A 356 10.92 -4.59 20.98
C ARG A 356 11.81 -5.22 19.92
#